data_AF-A0A8I5ZUM1-F1
#
_entry.id   AF-A0A8I5ZUM1-F1
#
_cell.length_a   1.000
_cell.length_b   1.000
_cell.length_c   1.000
_cell.angle_alpha   90.00
_cell.angle_beta   90.00
_cell.angle_gamma   90.00
#
_symmetry.space_group_name_H-M   'P 1'
#
loop_
_entity.id
_entity.type
_entity.pdbx_description
1 polymer ?
#
loop_
_entity_poly.entity_id
_entity_poly.type
_entity_poly.pdbx_seq_one_letter_code
_entity_poly.pdbx_strand_id
1 'polypeptide(L)'
;VMKLAASFLLMLLEVLLLPETPLSAEEALASTPGSPLSSTEYERFFALLTPTWKAETTCRLRATHGCRNPTLVQLDQYENHGLVPDGAVCSDLPYASWFESFCQFAQYRCSNHVYYAKVRPPRVGTAVPSPGVAVHKSVIPFLGALTPPSGRHRHCMNSGETPVHIK
;
A
#
# COMPACT_ATOMS: atom_id res chain seq x y z
N VAL A 1 31.45 -37.50 38.72
CA VAL A 1 31.34 -37.13 37.29
C VAL A 1 30.07 -37.71 36.67
N MET A 2 28.88 -37.18 36.96
CA MET A 2 27.62 -37.57 36.28
C MET A 2 26.55 -36.45 36.28
N LYS A 3 26.92 -35.18 36.53
CA LYS A 3 25.94 -34.10 36.79
C LYS A 3 25.90 -32.99 35.73
N LEU A 4 26.88 -32.94 34.82
CA LEU A 4 26.87 -31.99 33.69
C LEU A 4 26.11 -32.51 32.47
N ALA A 5 26.11 -33.83 32.25
CA ALA A 5 25.47 -34.43 31.07
C ALA A 5 23.93 -34.27 31.08
N ALA A 6 23.31 -34.39 32.27
CA ALA A 6 21.86 -34.27 32.41
C ALA A 6 21.34 -32.84 32.13
N SER A 7 22.10 -31.81 32.51
CA SER A 7 21.72 -30.42 32.26
C SER A 7 21.83 -30.05 30.78
N PHE A 8 22.81 -30.61 30.07
CA PHE A 8 22.98 -30.38 28.63
C PHE A 8 21.91 -31.10 27.81
N LEU A 9 21.53 -32.32 28.24
CA LEU A 9 20.42 -33.09 27.66
C LEU A 9 19.06 -32.40 27.87
N LEU A 10 18.82 -31.78 29.02
CA LEU A 10 17.58 -31.04 29.29
C LEU A 10 17.44 -29.77 28.42
N MET A 11 18.53 -29.02 28.24
CA MET A 11 18.53 -27.84 27.37
C MET A 11 18.31 -28.20 25.88
N LEU A 12 18.87 -29.31 25.41
CA LEU A 12 18.62 -29.82 24.06
C LEU A 12 17.17 -30.30 23.88
N LEU A 13 16.57 -30.92 24.91
CA LEU A 13 15.18 -31.35 24.88
C LEU A 13 14.20 -30.16 24.82
N GLU A 14 14.48 -29.06 25.53
CA GLU A 14 13.64 -27.85 25.48
C GLU A 14 13.68 -27.17 24.11
N VAL A 15 14.83 -27.14 23.43
CA VAL A 15 14.94 -26.59 22.07
C VAL A 15 14.18 -27.44 21.04
N LEU A 16 14.17 -28.77 21.21
CA LEU A 16 13.44 -29.72 20.35
C LEU A 16 11.93 -29.77 20.63
N LEU A 17 11.47 -29.22 21.76
CA LEU A 17 10.07 -29.19 22.17
C LEU A 17 9.42 -27.82 22.01
N LEU A 18 10.10 -26.83 21.40
CA LEU A 18 9.39 -25.64 20.93
C LEU A 18 8.35 -26.09 19.90
N PRO A 19 7.05 -25.77 20.11
CA PRO A 19 6.09 -25.92 19.05
C PRO A 19 6.58 -25.07 17.89
N GLU A 20 6.89 -25.68 16.76
CA GLU A 20 6.78 -25.00 15.48
C GLU A 20 5.34 -24.52 15.43
N THR A 21 5.13 -23.25 15.80
CA THR A 21 3.89 -22.55 15.52
C THR A 21 3.64 -22.79 14.05
N PRO A 22 2.60 -23.56 13.67
CA PRO A 22 2.26 -23.66 12.28
C PRO A 22 1.99 -22.21 11.86
N LEU A 23 2.78 -21.69 10.91
CA LEU A 23 2.39 -20.49 10.18
C LEU A 23 0.93 -20.71 9.84
N SER A 24 0.07 -19.87 10.43
CA SER A 24 -1.37 -20.03 10.30
C SER A 24 -1.65 -20.18 8.80
N ALA A 25 -2.34 -21.24 8.41
CA ALA A 25 -2.71 -21.46 7.01
C ALA A 25 -3.56 -20.30 6.44
N GLU A 26 -4.02 -19.38 7.29
CA GLU A 26 -4.61 -18.08 6.91
C GLU A 26 -3.59 -17.05 6.38
N GLU A 27 -2.33 -17.07 6.82
CA GLU A 27 -1.28 -16.18 6.34
C GLU A 27 -0.84 -16.55 4.90
N ALA A 28 -1.20 -17.76 4.46
CA ALA A 28 -0.91 -18.31 3.15
C ALA A 28 -2.09 -18.23 2.14
N LEU A 29 -3.23 -17.61 2.51
CA LEU A 29 -4.19 -17.14 1.50
C LEU A 29 -3.56 -15.93 0.79
N ALA A 30 -2.62 -16.26 -0.10
CA ALA A 30 -1.71 -15.42 -0.84
C ALA A 30 -2.11 -13.94 -0.86
N SER A 31 -1.42 -13.16 -0.04
CA SER A 31 -1.13 -11.75 -0.24
C SER A 31 -0.87 -11.52 -1.73
N THR A 32 -1.92 -11.13 -2.47
CA THR A 32 -1.85 -11.03 -3.92
C THR A 32 -0.88 -9.91 -4.24
N PRO A 33 0.19 -10.14 -5.02
CA PRO A 33 1.15 -9.08 -5.30
C PRO A 33 0.45 -7.84 -5.88
N GLY A 34 0.69 -6.68 -5.27
CA GLY A 34 0.04 -5.42 -5.65
C GLY A 34 -1.34 -5.20 -5.04
N SER A 35 -1.86 -6.12 -4.23
CA SER A 35 -3.05 -5.82 -3.44
C SER A 35 -2.70 -4.93 -2.23
N PRO A 36 -3.65 -4.13 -1.74
CA PRO A 36 -3.46 -3.39 -0.50
C PRO A 36 -3.31 -4.34 0.69
N LEU A 37 -2.53 -3.93 1.70
CA LEU A 37 -2.45 -4.62 2.98
C LEU A 37 -3.83 -4.68 3.68
N SER A 38 -4.06 -5.75 4.44
CA SER A 38 -5.15 -5.80 5.42
C SER A 38 -4.92 -4.80 6.56
N SER A 39 -5.94 -4.55 7.38
CA SER A 39 -5.83 -3.65 8.54
C SER A 39 -4.69 -4.05 9.48
N THR A 40 -4.55 -5.34 9.79
CA THR A 40 -3.52 -5.87 10.68
C THR A 40 -2.12 -5.81 10.05
N GLU A 41 -2.01 -6.03 8.74
CA GLU A 41 -0.74 -5.86 8.02
C GLU A 41 -0.30 -4.38 7.99
N TYR A 42 -1.24 -3.44 7.81
CA TYR A 42 -0.94 -2.01 7.91
C TYR A 42 -0.42 -1.61 9.29
N GLU A 43 -0.95 -2.17 10.37
CA GLU A 43 -0.46 -1.91 11.73
C GLU A 43 1.02 -2.32 11.85
N ARG A 44 1.38 -3.51 11.36
CA ARG A 44 2.77 -3.99 11.35
C ARG A 44 3.66 -3.16 10.43
N PHE A 45 3.17 -2.81 9.24
CA PHE A 45 3.89 -1.96 8.29
C PHE A 45 4.18 -0.58 8.89
N PHE A 46 3.17 0.10 9.44
CA PHE A 46 3.34 1.43 10.02
C PHE A 46 4.15 1.43 11.32
N ALA A 47 4.25 0.31 12.03
CA ALA A 47 5.18 0.18 13.15
C ALA A 47 6.65 0.42 12.72
N LEU A 48 7.03 0.06 11.49
CA LEU A 48 8.38 0.36 10.95
C LEU A 48 8.62 1.87 10.79
N LEU A 49 7.56 2.61 10.47
CA LEU A 49 7.58 4.07 10.26
C LEU A 49 7.22 4.87 11.51
N THR A 50 7.00 4.17 12.63
CA THR A 50 6.67 4.77 13.93
C THR A 50 7.92 4.82 14.81
N PRO A 51 8.16 5.93 15.54
CA PRO A 51 7.34 7.15 15.62
C PRO A 51 7.55 8.09 14.41
N THR A 52 6.73 9.15 14.32
CA THR A 52 6.59 10.06 13.18
C THR A 52 7.89 10.55 12.54
N TRP A 53 8.97 10.75 13.31
CA TRP A 53 10.26 11.18 12.75
C TRP A 53 10.85 10.19 11.73
N LYS A 54 10.52 8.89 11.83
CA LYS A 54 10.92 7.88 10.84
C LYS A 54 10.14 8.04 9.53
N ALA A 55 8.83 8.30 9.62
CA ALA A 55 8.01 8.65 8.46
C ALA A 55 8.52 9.94 7.80
N GLU A 56 8.83 10.99 8.58
CA GLU A 56 9.43 12.24 8.09
C GLU A 56 10.76 12.00 7.37
N THR A 57 11.63 11.16 7.93
CA THR A 57 12.92 10.82 7.32
C THR A 57 12.73 10.11 5.97
N THR A 58 11.81 9.15 5.93
CA THR A 58 11.44 8.43 4.69
C THR A 58 10.85 9.39 3.66
N CYS A 59 10.01 10.32 4.10
CA CYS A 59 9.42 11.35 3.25
C CYS A 59 10.45 12.34 2.71
N ARG A 60 11.45 12.73 3.50
CA ARG A 60 12.58 13.54 3.02
C ARG A 60 13.41 12.80 1.97
N LEU A 61 13.62 11.49 2.15
CA LEU A 61 14.28 10.67 1.14
C LEU A 61 13.47 10.67 -0.17
N ARG A 62 12.13 10.52 -0.09
CA ARG A 62 11.24 10.55 -1.27
C ARG A 62 11.25 11.91 -1.96
N ALA A 63 11.24 13.01 -1.22
CA ALA A 63 11.28 14.35 -1.78
C ALA A 63 12.60 14.65 -2.52
N THR A 64 13.71 14.08 -2.05
CA THR A 64 15.05 14.36 -2.60
C THR A 64 15.47 13.39 -3.71
N HIS A 65 15.06 12.13 -3.66
CA HIS A 65 15.49 11.09 -4.60
C HIS A 65 14.37 10.54 -5.48
N GLY A 66 13.12 10.94 -5.21
CA GLY A 66 11.93 10.41 -5.88
C GLY A 66 11.63 8.95 -5.53
N CYS A 67 10.55 8.41 -6.08
CA CYS A 67 10.09 7.05 -5.78
C CYS A 67 10.97 5.93 -6.35
N ARG A 68 11.95 6.26 -7.19
CA ARG A 68 12.88 5.28 -7.79
C ARG A 68 14.10 4.98 -6.91
N ASN A 69 14.22 5.64 -5.76
CA ASN A 69 15.25 5.31 -4.79
C ASN A 69 15.08 3.84 -4.33
N PRO A 70 16.12 3.00 -4.36
CA PRO A 70 16.00 1.57 -4.04
C PRO A 70 15.39 1.27 -2.67
N THR A 71 15.73 2.08 -1.65
CA THR A 71 15.16 1.93 -0.30
C THR A 71 13.66 2.20 -0.29
N LEU A 72 13.20 3.20 -1.06
CA LEU A 72 11.78 3.51 -1.17
C LEU A 72 11.04 2.48 -2.02
N VAL A 73 11.66 1.95 -3.07
CA VAL A 73 11.07 0.85 -3.86
C VAL A 73 10.84 -0.37 -2.97
N GLN A 74 11.81 -0.74 -2.12
CA GLN A 74 11.65 -1.85 -1.19
C GLN A 74 10.52 -1.62 -0.18
N LEU A 75 10.41 -0.40 0.36
CA LEU A 75 9.33 -0.05 1.27
C LEU A 75 7.96 -0.06 0.57
N ASP A 76 7.88 0.50 -0.63
CA ASP A 76 6.65 0.55 -1.44
C ASP A 76 6.22 -0.87 -1.85
N GLN A 77 7.16 -1.75 -2.19
CA GLN A 77 6.88 -3.16 -2.42
C GLN A 77 6.37 -3.84 -1.15
N TYR A 78 6.97 -3.58 0.01
CA TYR A 78 6.52 -4.14 1.28
C TYR A 78 5.09 -3.68 1.64
N GLU A 79 4.72 -2.43 1.34
CA GLU A 79 3.34 -1.92 1.50
C GLU A 79 2.33 -2.57 0.53
N ASN A 80 2.78 -3.26 -0.51
CA ASN A 80 1.91 -3.77 -1.57
C ASN A 80 2.20 -5.25 -1.90
N HIS A 81 2.50 -6.06 -0.87
CA HIS A 81 2.72 -7.50 -1.02
C HIS A 81 3.78 -7.86 -2.07
N GLY A 82 4.89 -7.13 -2.09
CA GLY A 82 6.05 -7.37 -2.94
C GLY A 82 5.98 -6.73 -4.34
N LEU A 83 4.86 -6.16 -4.75
CA LEU A 83 4.70 -5.52 -6.06
C LEU A 83 4.01 -4.16 -5.93
N VAL A 84 4.65 -3.09 -6.38
CA VAL A 84 4.00 -1.78 -6.43
C VAL A 84 2.93 -1.80 -7.53
N PRO A 85 1.67 -1.41 -7.26
CA PRO A 85 0.61 -1.44 -8.26
C PRO A 85 0.93 -0.55 -9.46
N ASP A 86 0.73 -1.09 -10.65
CA ASP A 86 0.78 -0.32 -11.89
C ASP A 86 -0.53 0.46 -12.07
N GLY A 87 -0.39 1.79 -12.22
CA GLY A 87 -1.53 2.68 -12.45
C GLY A 87 -2.25 3.12 -11.17
N ALA A 88 -3.54 3.43 -11.31
CA ALA A 88 -4.27 4.18 -10.31
C ALA A 88 -4.54 3.37 -9.04
N VAL A 89 -4.46 4.03 -7.89
CA VAL A 89 -4.74 3.46 -6.57
C VAL A 89 -5.87 4.22 -5.88
N CYS A 90 -6.73 3.52 -5.14
CA CYS A 90 -7.72 4.17 -4.27
C CYS A 90 -7.11 4.37 -2.87
N SER A 91 -7.43 5.48 -2.19
CA SER A 91 -6.94 5.76 -0.83
C SER A 91 -8.07 5.94 0.18
N ASP A 92 -7.81 5.75 1.47
CA ASP A 92 -8.74 6.03 2.58
C ASP A 92 -8.93 7.51 2.92
N LEU A 93 -8.34 8.42 2.13
CA LEU A 93 -8.47 9.85 2.37
C LEU A 93 -9.83 10.38 1.90
N PRO A 94 -10.53 11.20 2.71
CA PRO A 94 -11.88 11.67 2.41
C PRO A 94 -11.96 12.59 1.19
N TYR A 95 -10.92 13.39 0.93
CA TYR A 95 -10.88 14.37 -0.16
C TYR A 95 -9.88 14.00 -1.27
N ALA A 96 -9.30 12.80 -1.20
CA ALA A 96 -8.21 12.37 -2.07
C ALA A 96 -8.36 10.87 -2.37
N SER A 97 -9.55 10.47 -2.81
CA SER A 97 -9.95 9.06 -2.84
C SER A 97 -9.24 8.23 -3.91
N TRP A 98 -8.52 8.84 -4.84
CA TRP A 98 -7.74 8.15 -5.87
C TRP A 98 -6.49 8.94 -6.27
N PHE A 99 -5.49 8.23 -6.78
CA PHE A 99 -4.24 8.76 -7.30
C PHE A 99 -3.86 8.03 -8.58
N GLU A 100 -3.16 8.68 -9.51
CA GLU A 100 -2.75 8.09 -10.80
C GLU A 100 -1.69 6.99 -10.65
N SER A 101 -0.94 7.02 -9.55
CA SER A 101 0.06 6.01 -9.20
C SER A 101 0.26 5.91 -7.70
N PHE A 102 0.78 4.78 -7.22
CA PHE A 102 1.22 4.63 -5.84
C PHE A 102 2.29 5.66 -5.45
N CYS A 103 3.19 6.00 -6.38
CA CYS A 103 4.20 7.03 -6.16
C CYS A 103 3.58 8.41 -5.89
N GLN A 104 2.53 8.80 -6.62
CA GLN A 104 1.81 10.06 -6.39
C GLN A 104 1.11 10.04 -5.02
N PHE A 105 0.44 8.93 -4.68
CA PHE A 105 -0.19 8.75 -3.38
C PHE A 105 0.80 8.92 -2.22
N ALA A 106 1.95 8.24 -2.29
CA ALA A 106 2.95 8.30 -1.24
C ALA A 106 3.65 9.66 -1.16
N GLN A 107 3.85 10.36 -2.29
CA GLN A 107 4.28 11.76 -2.27
C GLN A 107 3.24 12.66 -1.59
N TYR A 108 1.96 12.48 -1.91
CA TYR A 108 0.88 13.24 -1.27
C TYR A 108 0.86 13.03 0.24
N ARG A 109 1.03 11.78 0.72
CA ARG A 109 1.14 11.46 2.15
C ARG A 109 2.26 12.25 2.82
N CYS A 110 3.40 12.32 2.15
CA CYS A 110 4.56 13.06 2.64
C CYS A 110 4.32 14.57 2.67
N SER A 111 3.84 15.18 1.59
CA SER A 111 3.62 16.62 1.51
C SER A 111 2.52 17.13 2.45
N ASN A 112 1.52 16.30 2.74
CA ASN A 112 0.39 16.66 3.60
C ASN A 112 0.49 16.11 5.02
N HIS A 113 1.62 15.50 5.39
CA HIS A 113 1.85 14.91 6.72
C HIS A 113 0.81 13.86 7.14
N VAL A 114 0.10 13.26 6.17
CA VAL A 114 -0.87 12.17 6.40
C VAL A 114 -0.17 10.82 6.28
N TYR A 115 0.85 10.62 7.11
CA TYR A 115 1.83 9.54 6.98
C TYR A 115 1.26 8.12 7.08
N TYR A 116 0.07 7.94 7.64
CA TYR A 116 -0.53 6.62 7.88
C TYR A 116 -1.82 6.39 7.07
N ALA A 117 -2.05 7.20 6.03
CA ALA A 117 -3.11 6.95 5.07
C ALA A 117 -2.85 5.64 4.31
N LYS A 118 -3.92 4.89 4.01
CA LYS A 118 -3.88 3.53 3.47
C LYS A 118 -4.37 3.49 2.04
N VAL A 119 -3.79 2.61 1.24
CA VAL A 119 -4.42 2.16 -0.01
C VAL A 119 -5.65 1.32 0.35
N ARG A 120 -6.72 1.48 -0.42
CA ARG A 120 -7.93 0.68 -0.34
C ARG A 120 -8.17 -0.09 -1.64
N PRO A 121 -8.81 -1.26 -1.57
CA PRO A 121 -9.26 -1.93 -2.78
C PRO A 121 -10.34 -1.10 -3.50
N PRO A 122 -10.37 -1.11 -4.84
CA PRO A 122 -11.50 -0.64 -5.63
C PRO A 122 -12.81 -1.27 -5.16
N ARG A 123 -13.92 -0.53 -5.20
CA ARG A 123 -15.23 -1.16 -4.97
C ARG A 123 -15.57 -2.09 -6.12
N VAL A 124 -15.89 -3.33 -5.79
CA VAL A 124 -16.52 -4.28 -6.72
C VAL A 124 -18.00 -3.90 -6.83
N GLY A 125 -18.36 -3.23 -7.93
CA GLY A 125 -19.74 -3.11 -8.39
C GLY A 125 -20.01 -4.12 -9.49
N THR A 126 -21.18 -4.76 -9.47
CA THR A 126 -21.68 -5.68 -10.51
C THR A 126 -21.31 -5.22 -11.92
N ALA A 127 -20.72 -6.13 -12.69
CA ALA A 127 -20.13 -5.94 -14.01
C ALA A 127 -20.93 -5.05 -14.99
N VAL A 128 -20.19 -4.31 -15.83
CA VAL A 128 -20.45 -4.32 -17.27
C VAL A 128 -19.11 -4.55 -17.99
N PRO A 129 -19.00 -5.56 -18.87
CA PRO A 129 -17.81 -5.72 -19.70
C PRO A 129 -17.74 -4.56 -20.69
N SER A 130 -16.60 -3.89 -20.82
CA SER A 130 -16.38 -2.93 -21.89
C SER A 130 -15.80 -3.64 -23.12
N PRO A 131 -16.53 -3.76 -24.24
CA PRO A 131 -15.90 -3.88 -25.55
C PRO A 131 -15.65 -2.49 -26.12
N GLY A 132 -14.52 -2.31 -26.79
CA GLY A 132 -14.40 -1.30 -27.85
C GLY A 132 -13.56 -0.08 -27.53
N VAL A 133 -12.36 -0.08 -28.09
CA VAL A 133 -11.47 1.04 -28.37
C VAL A 133 -12.18 2.15 -29.15
N ALA A 134 -11.98 3.41 -28.74
CA ALA A 134 -11.95 4.55 -29.66
C ALA A 134 -11.12 5.69 -29.05
N VAL A 135 -9.86 5.78 -29.47
CA VAL A 135 -9.00 6.95 -29.25
C VAL A 135 -9.41 8.02 -30.24
N HIS A 136 -9.87 9.17 -29.77
CA HIS A 136 -9.90 10.38 -30.58
C HIS A 136 -9.02 11.45 -29.92
N LYS A 137 -7.90 11.76 -30.57
CA LYS A 137 -7.01 12.87 -30.23
C LYS A 137 -7.77 14.18 -30.42
N SER A 138 -7.77 15.05 -29.42
CA SER A 138 -7.99 16.48 -29.65
C SER A 138 -7.09 17.29 -28.71
N VAL A 139 -6.21 18.07 -29.33
CA VAL A 139 -5.26 18.99 -28.68
C VAL A 139 -5.92 20.36 -28.64
N ILE A 140 -6.27 20.86 -27.46
CA ILE A 140 -6.55 22.28 -27.20
C ILE A 140 -5.97 22.64 -25.82
N PRO A 141 -5.22 23.76 -25.68
CA PRO A 141 -4.72 24.21 -24.39
C PRO A 141 -5.79 25.10 -23.73
N PHE A 142 -6.32 24.72 -22.56
CA PHE A 142 -7.21 25.62 -21.82
C PHE A 142 -7.09 25.49 -20.30
N LEU A 143 -7.18 26.67 -19.69
CA LEU A 143 -7.21 27.03 -18.26
C LEU A 143 -8.00 26.05 -17.37
N GLY A 144 -7.52 25.91 -16.13
CA GLY A 144 -8.05 25.00 -15.11
C GLY A 144 -9.57 25.05 -14.98
N ALA A 145 -10.21 23.92 -15.30
CA ALA A 145 -11.59 23.62 -14.98
C ALA A 145 -11.64 22.24 -14.31
N LEU A 146 -12.48 22.13 -13.28
CA LEU A 146 -12.82 20.89 -12.58
C LEU A 146 -13.52 19.94 -13.57
N THR A 147 -12.73 19.15 -14.29
CA THR A 147 -13.29 18.07 -15.11
C THR A 147 -13.69 16.92 -14.20
N PRO A 148 -14.91 16.36 -14.32
CA PRO A 148 -15.24 15.11 -13.65
C PRO A 148 -14.22 14.05 -14.12
N PRO A 149 -13.83 13.10 -13.25
CA PRO A 149 -13.00 12.00 -13.67
C PRO A 149 -13.76 11.32 -14.79
N SER A 150 -13.05 11.06 -15.89
CA SER A 150 -13.47 10.03 -16.83
C SER A 150 -14.01 8.86 -16.01
N GLY A 151 -15.14 8.25 -16.43
CA GLY A 151 -15.86 7.23 -15.65
C GLY A 151 -15.00 6.08 -15.08
N ARG A 152 -13.75 5.98 -15.55
CA ARG A 152 -12.61 5.21 -15.05
C ARG A 152 -12.39 5.26 -13.52
N HIS A 153 -12.67 6.32 -12.77
CA HIS A 153 -12.30 6.39 -11.32
C HIS A 153 -13.46 6.34 -10.31
N ARG A 154 -14.70 6.11 -10.77
CA ARG A 154 -15.88 6.03 -9.87
C ARG A 154 -15.77 4.91 -8.83
N HIS A 155 -14.98 3.87 -9.11
CA HIS A 155 -14.80 2.74 -8.20
C HIS A 155 -14.08 3.10 -6.89
N CYS A 156 -13.44 4.27 -6.79
CA CYS A 156 -12.76 4.74 -5.57
C CYS A 156 -13.62 5.64 -4.64
N MET A 157 -14.72 6.25 -5.12
CA MET A 157 -15.44 7.38 -4.45
C MET A 157 -16.77 6.98 -3.85
N ASN A 158 -17.15 7.34 -2.63
CA ASN A 158 -18.46 6.94 -2.08
C ASN A 158 -19.63 7.54 -2.88
N SER A 159 -20.79 6.87 -2.85
CA SER A 159 -22.01 7.38 -3.50
C SER A 159 -22.33 8.79 -2.98
N GLY A 160 -22.28 9.79 -3.87
CA GLY A 160 -22.55 11.20 -3.54
C GLY A 160 -21.32 12.08 -3.26
N GLU A 161 -20.10 11.53 -3.27
CA GLU A 161 -18.88 12.34 -3.15
C GLU A 161 -18.52 13.03 -4.47
N THR A 162 -18.10 14.31 -4.39
CA THR A 162 -17.59 15.03 -5.55
C THR A 162 -16.12 14.65 -5.80
N PRO A 163 -15.75 14.39 -7.06
CA PRO A 163 -14.37 14.06 -7.38
C PRO A 163 -13.41 15.22 -7.18
N VAL A 164 -12.41 15.03 -6.32
CA VAL A 164 -11.25 15.90 -6.25
C VAL A 164 -10.13 15.23 -7.04
N HIS A 165 -9.72 15.85 -8.15
CA HIS A 165 -8.54 15.43 -8.90
C HIS A 165 -7.32 16.14 -8.30
N ILE A 166 -6.38 15.38 -7.76
CA ILE A 166 -5.09 15.91 -7.31
C ILE A 166 -4.17 15.84 -8.52
N LYS A 167 -3.77 17.01 -9.02
CA LYS A 167 -2.92 17.16 -10.20
C LYS A 167 -1.46 16.87 -9.87
#